data_AF-A0A2D6M9Y1-F1
#
_entry.id   AF-A0A2D6M9Y1-F1
#
_cell.length_a   1.000
_cell.length_b   1.000
_cell.length_c   1.000
_cell.angle_alpha   90.00
_cell.angle_beta   90.00
_cell.angle_gamma   90.00
#
_symmetry.space_group_name_H-M   'P 1'
#
loop_
_entity.id
_entity.type
_entity.pdbx_description
1 polymer ?
#
loop_
_entity_poly.entity_id
_entity_poly.type
_entity_poly.pdbx_seq_one_letter_code
_entity_poly.pdbx_strand_id
1 'polypeptide(L)'
;MPAHNHVSSDQMRLFIPARELREDFHPTDAGPVPHRDDSSETVTALQNNVKRSWRHKLAEVKSPGWNDAFYKGDMPTLYEDVAARGVQRPVFIGQGYLSNRRMIYDGHHRVAAAYANDPDTEVPVRYSTSEL
;
A
#
# COMPACT_ATOMS: atom_id res chain seq x y z
N MET A 1 -21.09 29.96 -7.82
CA MET A 1 -19.82 29.44 -7.26
C MET A 1 -20.17 28.18 -6.50
N PRO A 2 -19.91 26.95 -6.98
CA PRO A 2 -20.05 25.81 -6.08
C PRO A 2 -18.81 25.78 -5.18
N ALA A 3 -19.05 26.02 -3.89
CA ALA A 3 -18.22 25.49 -2.83
C ALA A 3 -18.31 23.95 -2.86
N HIS A 4 -17.46 23.26 -2.10
CA HIS A 4 -17.45 21.79 -1.91
C HIS A 4 -16.52 20.96 -2.80
N ASN A 5 -15.29 21.42 -3.07
CA ASN A 5 -14.16 20.49 -3.18
C ASN A 5 -13.38 20.53 -1.85
N HIS A 6 -13.91 19.85 -0.83
CA HIS A 6 -13.19 19.66 0.43
C HIS A 6 -12.06 18.66 0.20
N VAL A 7 -10.93 19.12 -0.33
CA VAL A 7 -9.66 18.38 -0.19
C VAL A 7 -9.40 18.25 1.29
N SER A 8 -9.47 17.04 1.84
CA SER A 8 -9.17 16.85 3.27
C SER A 8 -7.70 17.18 3.52
N SER A 9 -7.34 17.66 4.71
CA SER A 9 -5.93 17.95 5.05
C SER A 9 -5.03 16.73 4.82
N ASP A 10 -5.57 15.52 4.97
CA ASP A 10 -4.86 14.28 4.72
C ASP A 10 -4.49 14.10 3.24
N GLN A 11 -5.32 14.58 2.31
CA GLN A 11 -5.06 14.51 0.85
C GLN A 11 -3.95 15.47 0.38
N MET A 12 -3.42 16.33 1.25
CA MET A 12 -2.28 17.21 0.93
C MET A 12 -0.91 16.58 1.23
N ARG A 13 -0.87 15.43 1.92
CA ARG A 13 0.40 14.77 2.25
C ARG A 13 0.99 14.10 1.02
N LEU A 14 2.09 14.65 0.49
CA LEU A 14 2.83 14.07 -0.63
C LEU A 14 3.72 12.89 -0.23
N PHE A 15 4.03 12.79 1.06
CA PHE A 15 4.82 11.71 1.65
C PHE A 15 4.12 11.18 2.91
N ILE A 16 4.09 9.87 3.05
CA ILE A 16 3.52 9.17 4.20
C ILE A 16 4.54 8.13 4.68
N PRO A 17 4.80 7.99 5.99
CA PRO A 17 5.67 6.94 6.52
C PRO A 17 5.21 5.55 6.08
N ALA A 18 6.14 4.66 5.77
CA ALA A 18 5.84 3.29 5.36
C ALA A 18 4.99 2.55 6.42
N ARG A 19 5.21 2.83 7.70
CA ARG A 19 4.41 2.34 8.83
C ARG A 19 2.93 2.68 8.68
N GLU A 20 2.63 3.96 8.48
CA GLU A 20 1.26 4.44 8.34
C GLU A 20 0.59 3.84 7.10
N LEU A 21 1.31 3.77 5.97
CA LEU A 21 0.78 3.11 4.76
C LEU A 21 0.47 1.63 4.98
N ARG A 22 1.27 0.90 5.75
CA ARG A 22 1.05 -0.53 6.01
C ARG A 22 -0.09 -0.79 7.00
N GLU A 23 -0.23 0.08 8.00
CA GLU A 23 -1.18 -0.09 9.11
C GLU A 23 -2.56 0.45 8.79
N ASP A 24 -2.64 1.59 8.09
CA ASP A 24 -3.92 2.29 7.83
C ASP A 24 -4.52 2.00 6.46
N PHE A 25 -3.72 1.50 5.50
CA PHE A 25 -4.17 1.25 4.15
C PHE A 25 -4.17 -0.24 3.80
N HIS A 26 -5.19 -0.65 3.05
CA HIS A 26 -5.37 -2.02 2.61
C HIS A 26 -4.89 -2.20 1.16
N PRO A 27 -4.05 -3.21 0.87
CA PRO A 27 -3.75 -3.58 -0.52
C PRO A 27 -5.04 -3.99 -1.24
N THR A 28 -5.27 -3.50 -2.46
CA THR A 28 -6.44 -3.88 -3.28
C THR A 28 -6.49 -5.35 -3.65
N ASP A 29 -5.35 -6.03 -3.67
CA ASP A 29 -5.22 -7.44 -4.06
C ASP A 29 -5.17 -8.41 -2.87
N ALA A 30 -5.41 -7.93 -1.65
CA ALA A 30 -5.44 -8.74 -0.43
C ALA A 30 -6.65 -9.72 -0.33
N GLY A 31 -7.38 -9.91 -1.43
CA GLY A 31 -8.60 -10.73 -1.51
C GLY A 31 -9.86 -9.99 -1.04
N PRO A 32 -11.05 -10.60 -1.22
CA PRO A 32 -12.30 -10.00 -0.78
C PRO A 32 -12.27 -9.75 0.72
N VAL A 33 -12.41 -8.49 1.08
CA VAL A 33 -12.68 -8.07 2.46
C VAL A 33 -14.11 -8.52 2.74
N PRO A 34 -14.39 -9.42 3.70
CA PRO A 34 -15.77 -9.77 4.03
C PRO A 34 -16.53 -8.48 4.39
N HIS A 35 -17.77 -8.38 3.91
CA HIS A 35 -18.68 -7.33 4.35
C HIS A 35 -18.73 -7.33 5.87
N ARG A 36 -18.74 -6.12 6.43
CA ARG A 36 -18.60 -5.83 7.85
C ARG A 36 -19.84 -6.33 8.63
N ASP A 37 -19.97 -7.64 8.80
CA ASP A 37 -20.63 -8.18 9.98
C ASP A 37 -19.63 -7.99 11.11
N ASP A 38 -19.92 -7.08 12.05
CA ASP A 38 -19.07 -6.71 13.20
C ASP A 38 -18.96 -7.84 14.26
N SER A 39 -18.95 -9.11 13.85
CA SER A 39 -18.60 -10.20 14.76
C SER A 39 -17.09 -10.16 15.04
N SER A 40 -16.68 -10.42 16.28
CA SER A 40 -15.23 -10.35 16.62
C SER A 40 -14.38 -11.36 15.82
N GLU A 41 -15.00 -12.43 15.32
CA GLU A 41 -14.37 -13.44 14.48
C GLU A 41 -14.04 -12.93 13.08
N THR A 42 -14.93 -12.15 12.44
CA THR A 42 -14.69 -11.58 11.09
C THR A 42 -13.57 -10.53 11.12
N VAL A 43 -13.51 -9.71 12.17
CA VAL A 43 -12.45 -8.71 12.36
C VAL A 43 -11.09 -9.39 12.53
N THR A 44 -11.02 -10.45 13.34
CA THR A 44 -9.78 -11.20 13.59
C THR A 44 -9.31 -11.93 12.32
N ALA A 45 -10.22 -12.59 11.60
CA ALA A 45 -9.91 -13.26 10.34
C ALA A 45 -9.36 -12.28 9.29
N LEU A 46 -9.92 -11.08 9.23
CA LEU A 46 -9.50 -10.04 8.33
C LEU A 46 -8.11 -9.48 8.66
N GLN A 47 -7.85 -9.17 9.93
CA GLN A 47 -6.50 -8.75 10.36
C GLN A 47 -5.44 -9.81 10.02
N ASN A 48 -5.79 -11.09 10.20
CA ASN A 48 -4.90 -12.19 9.82
C ASN A 48 -4.68 -12.28 8.31
N ASN A 49 -5.71 -12.01 7.50
CA ASN A 49 -5.58 -11.99 6.05
C ASN A 49 -4.72 -10.82 5.57
N VAL A 50 -4.91 -9.61 6.13
CA VAL A 50 -4.06 -8.44 5.83
C VAL A 50 -2.60 -8.71 6.21
N LYS A 51 -2.35 -9.26 7.41
CA LYS A 51 -0.99 -9.68 7.82
C LYS A 51 -0.39 -10.73 6.89
N ARG A 52 -1.20 -11.68 6.39
CA ARG A 52 -0.76 -12.69 5.42
C ARG A 52 -0.42 -12.06 4.09
N SER A 53 -1.25 -11.16 3.58
CA SER A 53 -1.02 -10.43 2.33
C SER A 53 0.30 -9.67 2.41
N TRP A 54 0.52 -8.86 3.46
CA TRP A 54 1.78 -8.14 3.64
C TRP A 54 3.01 -9.04 3.71
N ARG A 55 2.93 -10.20 4.38
CA ARG A 55 4.02 -11.19 4.37
C ARG A 55 4.29 -11.75 2.98
N HIS A 56 3.24 -12.02 2.20
CA HIS A 56 3.39 -12.49 0.83
C HIS A 56 4.03 -11.42 -0.06
N LYS A 57 3.56 -10.17 0.03
CA LYS A 57 4.15 -9.04 -0.69
C LYS A 57 5.63 -8.86 -0.36
N LEU A 58 6.01 -8.97 0.91
CA LEU A 58 7.41 -8.90 1.31
C LEU A 58 8.25 -10.06 0.77
N ALA A 59 7.69 -11.27 0.70
CA ALA A 59 8.38 -12.42 0.10
C ALA A 59 8.56 -12.25 -1.41
N GLU A 60 7.55 -11.70 -2.10
CA GLU A 60 7.60 -11.41 -3.53
C GLU A 60 8.71 -10.39 -3.84
N VAL A 61 8.82 -9.28 -3.11
CA VAL A 61 9.85 -8.25 -3.37
C VAL A 61 11.29 -8.68 -3.06
N LYS A 62 11.47 -9.76 -2.29
CA LYS A 62 12.78 -10.37 -2.01
C LYS A 62 13.15 -11.45 -3.04
N SER A 63 12.22 -11.82 -3.92
CA SER A 63 12.44 -12.87 -4.91
C SER A 63 13.09 -12.29 -6.17
N PRO A 64 14.17 -12.90 -6.69
CA PRO A 64 14.77 -12.50 -7.96
C PRO A 64 13.76 -12.51 -9.11
N GLY A 65 13.80 -11.50 -9.98
CA GLY A 65 12.89 -11.37 -11.12
C GLY A 65 11.53 -10.72 -10.83
N TRP A 66 11.24 -10.41 -9.56
CA TRP A 66 10.10 -9.60 -9.14
C TRP A 66 10.51 -8.12 -9.05
N ASN A 67 10.79 -7.51 -10.20
CA ASN A 67 10.81 -6.06 -10.32
C ASN A 67 9.55 -5.67 -11.11
N ASP A 68 8.84 -4.62 -10.68
CA ASP A 68 7.65 -4.04 -11.35
C ASP A 68 7.89 -3.65 -12.83
N ALA A 69 9.13 -3.76 -13.28
CA ALA A 69 9.54 -3.69 -14.66
C ALA A 69 10.21 -5.02 -15.04
N PHE A 70 9.75 -5.60 -16.15
CA PHE A 70 10.18 -6.84 -16.79
C PHE A 70 11.71 -7.00 -16.95
N TYR A 71 12.44 -7.25 -15.87
CA TYR A 71 13.89 -7.40 -15.90
C TYR A 71 14.27 -8.83 -15.51
N LYS A 72 14.66 -9.64 -16.51
CA LYS A 72 15.32 -10.93 -16.34
C LYS A 72 16.84 -10.69 -16.17
N GLY A 73 17.45 -11.06 -15.05
CA GLY A 73 18.91 -11.00 -14.83
C GLY A 73 19.34 -10.75 -13.37
N ASP A 74 20.65 -10.50 -13.17
CA ASP A 74 21.34 -10.19 -11.89
C ASP A 74 21.00 -8.80 -11.30
N MET A 75 19.82 -8.27 -11.62
CA MET A 75 19.40 -6.97 -11.10
C MET A 75 18.99 -7.09 -9.64
N PRO A 76 19.25 -6.06 -8.81
CA PRO A 76 18.79 -6.04 -7.43
C PRO A 76 17.28 -6.25 -7.38
N THR A 77 16.85 -7.02 -6.40
CA THR A 77 15.45 -7.21 -6.04
C THR A 77 14.81 -5.86 -5.70
N LEU A 78 13.48 -5.75 -5.79
CA LEU A 78 12.80 -4.52 -5.39
C LEU A 78 13.10 -4.17 -3.91
N TYR A 79 13.29 -5.17 -3.07
CA TYR A 79 13.73 -4.98 -1.68
C TYR A 79 15.08 -4.24 -1.60
N GLU A 80 16.09 -4.73 -2.32
CA GLU A 80 17.43 -4.13 -2.36
C GLU A 80 17.41 -2.75 -3.02
N ASP A 81 16.59 -2.57 -4.05
CA ASP A 81 16.47 -1.30 -4.73
C ASP A 81 15.90 -0.19 -3.83
N VAL A 82 14.85 -0.53 -3.09
CA VAL A 82 14.24 0.37 -2.10
C VAL A 82 15.19 0.60 -0.92
N ALA A 83 15.97 -0.40 -0.49
CA ALA A 83 16.97 -0.22 0.56
C ALA A 83 18.06 0.77 0.14
N ALA A 84 18.50 0.72 -1.13
CA ALA A 84 19.58 1.55 -1.63
C ALA A 84 19.15 2.97 -2.00
N ARG A 85 17.93 3.12 -2.54
CA ARG A 85 17.48 4.37 -3.18
C ARG A 85 16.18 4.93 -2.61
N GLY A 86 15.54 4.25 -1.67
CA GLY A 86 14.19 4.57 -1.23
C GLY A 86 13.13 4.32 -2.31
N VAL A 87 11.88 4.69 -2.02
CA VAL A 87 10.77 4.53 -2.95
C VAL A 87 10.77 5.67 -3.98
N GLN A 88 11.15 5.36 -5.21
CA GLN A 88 11.27 6.34 -6.30
C GLN A 88 9.95 6.60 -7.05
N ARG A 89 9.04 5.62 -7.06
CA ARG A 89 7.74 5.70 -7.76
C ARG A 89 6.61 5.86 -6.73
N PRO A 90 5.72 6.85 -6.89
CA PRO A 90 4.62 7.06 -5.95
C PRO A 90 3.73 5.83 -5.75
N VAL A 91 3.19 5.70 -4.55
CA VAL A 91 2.15 4.74 -4.19
C VAL A 91 0.79 5.38 -4.42
N PHE A 92 -0.11 4.70 -5.12
CA PHE A 92 -1.43 5.22 -5.43
C PHE A 92 -2.41 4.80 -4.33
N ILE A 93 -2.98 5.79 -3.64
CA ILE A 93 -3.88 5.58 -2.51
C ILE A 93 -5.22 6.26 -2.71
N GLY A 94 -6.26 5.82 -2.01
CA GLY A 94 -7.55 6.49 -2.01
C GLY A 94 -8.62 5.71 -1.27
N GLN A 95 -9.86 6.13 -1.41
CA GLN A 95 -11.00 5.53 -0.70
C GLN A 95 -11.59 4.38 -1.51
N GLY A 96 -11.64 3.20 -0.91
CA GLY A 96 -12.29 2.03 -1.51
C GLY A 96 -13.80 2.25 -1.63
N TYR A 97 -14.30 2.25 -2.87
CA TYR A 97 -15.72 2.49 -3.19
C TYR A 97 -16.69 1.57 -2.44
N LEU A 98 -16.29 0.30 -2.24
CA LEU A 98 -17.16 -0.71 -1.61
C LEU A 98 -16.91 -0.90 -0.11
N SER A 99 -15.79 -0.42 0.44
CA SER A 99 -15.32 -0.84 1.76
C SER A 99 -15.22 0.26 2.81
N ASN A 100 -15.44 1.53 2.44
CA ASN A 100 -15.16 2.70 3.28
C ASN A 100 -13.74 2.70 3.89
N ARG A 101 -12.82 1.91 3.35
CA ARG A 101 -11.43 1.79 3.81
C ARG A 101 -10.50 2.58 2.92
N ARG A 102 -9.40 3.04 3.50
CA ARG A 102 -8.27 3.56 2.73
C ARG A 102 -7.57 2.38 2.06
N MET A 103 -7.33 2.50 0.77
CA MET A 103 -6.75 1.47 -0.07
C MET A 103 -5.45 1.94 -0.72
N ILE A 104 -4.54 1.00 -0.95
CA ILE A 104 -3.41 1.15 -1.86
C ILE A 104 -3.81 0.42 -3.15
N TYR A 105 -3.98 1.18 -4.24
CA TYR A 105 -4.30 0.64 -5.56
C TYR A 105 -3.06 0.10 -6.28
N ASP A 106 -1.92 0.79 -6.14
CA ASP A 106 -0.64 0.40 -6.73
C ASP A 106 0.51 0.79 -5.78
N GLY A 107 1.55 -0.04 -5.76
CA GLY A 107 2.76 0.17 -4.96
C GLY A 107 2.76 -0.49 -3.59
N HIS A 108 1.85 -1.44 -3.32
CA HIS A 108 1.83 -2.22 -2.07
C HIS A 108 3.15 -2.96 -1.85
N HIS A 109 3.78 -3.52 -2.88
CA HIS A 109 5.12 -4.09 -2.79
C HIS A 109 6.21 -3.10 -2.37
N ARG A 110 6.14 -1.87 -2.88
CA ARG A 110 7.07 -0.79 -2.51
C ARG A 110 6.92 -0.40 -1.05
N VAL A 111 5.67 -0.35 -0.55
CA VAL A 111 5.38 -0.15 0.89
C VAL A 111 5.93 -1.31 1.73
N ALA A 112 5.74 -2.56 1.29
CA ALA A 112 6.26 -3.73 2.00
C ALA A 112 7.79 -3.70 2.11
N ALA A 113 8.47 -3.37 1.01
CA ALA A 113 9.92 -3.21 0.98
C ALA A 113 10.40 -2.05 1.86
N ALA A 114 9.76 -0.88 1.76
CA ALA A 114 10.11 0.30 2.56
C ALA A 114 9.95 0.02 4.06
N TYR A 115 8.80 -0.52 4.47
CA TYR A 115 8.53 -0.84 5.88
C TYR A 115 9.57 -1.83 6.44
N ALA A 116 9.95 -2.83 5.65
CA ALA A 116 10.88 -3.85 6.10
C ALA A 116 12.33 -3.33 6.22
N ASN A 117 12.70 -2.32 5.44
CA ASN A 117 14.00 -1.65 5.54
C ASN A 117 14.01 -0.63 6.70
N ASP A 118 13.05 0.29 6.73
CA ASP A 118 12.84 1.28 7.79
C ASP A 118 11.36 1.75 7.79
N PRO A 119 10.58 1.42 8.85
CA PRO A 119 9.17 1.80 8.96
C PRO A 119 8.90 3.29 8.88
N ASP A 120 9.87 4.13 9.24
CA ASP A 120 9.72 5.57 9.30
C ASP A 120 10.16 6.26 7.99
N THR A 121 10.58 5.47 6.97
CA THR A 121 10.87 5.98 5.62
C THR A 121 9.65 6.67 5.02
N GLU A 122 9.86 7.89 4.55
CA GLU A 122 8.86 8.65 3.81
C GLU A 122 8.64 8.07 2.41
N VAL A 123 7.41 7.66 2.13
CA VAL A 123 7.01 7.09 0.85
C VAL A 123 6.21 8.12 0.06
N PRO A 124 6.59 8.45 -1.20
CA PRO A 124 5.80 9.36 -2.02
C PRO A 124 4.46 8.73 -2.36
N VAL A 125 3.38 9.52 -2.28
CA VAL A 125 2.01 9.06 -2.54
C VAL A 125 1.32 9.91 -3.62
N ARG A 126 0.32 9.31 -4.26
CA ARG A 126 -0.63 10.00 -5.14
C ARG A 126 -2.05 9.57 -4.77
N TYR A 127 -2.91 10.55 -4.52
CA TYR A 127 -4.32 10.29 -4.26
C TYR A 127 -5.05 10.05 -5.58
N SER A 128 -5.71 8.90 -5.68
CA SER A 128 -6.69 8.63 -6.72
C SER A 128 -7.89 9.54 -6.47
N THR A 129 -8.07 10.55 -7.31
CA THR A 129 -9.29 11.36 -7.36
C THR A 129 -10.37 10.52 -8.03
N SER A 130 -10.98 9.60 -7.29
CA SER A 130 -12.20 8.95 -7.73
C SER A 130 -13.35 9.95 -7.63
N GLU A 131 -13.45 10.88 -8.58
CA GLU A 131 -14.74 11.37 -9.07
C GLU A 131 -15.17 10.39 -10.16
N LEU A 132 -15.98 9.40 -9.79
CA LEU A 132 -16.81 8.63 -10.73
C LEU A 132 -18.27 8.95 -10.42
#